data_AF-A0A9E5K435-F1
#
_entry.id   AF-A0A9E5K435-F1
#
_cell.length_a   1.000
_cell.length_b   1.000
_cell.length_c   1.000
_cell.angle_alpha   90.00
_cell.angle_beta   90.00
_cell.angle_gamma   90.00
#
_symmetry.space_group_name_H-M   'P 1'
#
loop_
_entity.id
_entity.type
_entity.pdbx_description
1 polymer ?
#
loop_
_entity_poly.entity_id
_entity_poly.type
_entity_poly.pdbx_seq_one_letter_code
_entity_poly.pdbx_strand_id
1 'polypeptide(L)'
;MIKLFGKEIPSKMDELTLEQFQKISAIHNNEEYDTLEKHCKVFEYLGITEEEMDVDFDLFLANVKEFNNNNYDKKDPIKEIEIDGYTYKAEMKLSVKDSRIVEKIVKKDNKEYISDIMALMFKRTDLSNTEHYDPAHLKHKAKLFSKLKADISIPYLTFVTYKITNHAESQATKELESDISESVPGDQEAEQ
;
A
#
# COMPACT_ATOMS: atom_id res chain seq x y z
N MET A 1 -12.72 16.68 4.85
CA MET A 1 -12.66 17.37 3.56
C MET A 1 -11.94 18.67 3.81
N ILE A 2 -11.22 19.17 2.82
CA ILE A 2 -10.64 20.52 2.84
C ILE A 2 -11.15 21.30 1.64
N LYS A 3 -11.14 22.63 1.74
CA LYS A 3 -11.56 23.50 0.65
C LYS A 3 -10.34 24.05 -0.07
N LEU A 4 -10.09 23.60 -1.29
CA LEU A 4 -9.03 24.11 -2.17
C LEU A 4 -9.65 24.58 -3.49
N PHE A 5 -9.15 25.67 -4.07
CA PHE A 5 -9.63 26.20 -5.35
C PHE A 5 -11.17 26.38 -5.43
N GLY A 6 -11.80 26.66 -4.29
CA GLY A 6 -13.26 26.81 -4.19
C GLY A 6 -14.06 25.51 -4.05
N LYS A 7 -13.43 24.34 -4.16
CA LYS A 7 -14.06 23.01 -4.06
C LYS A 7 -13.70 22.28 -2.78
N GLU A 8 -14.62 21.48 -2.28
CA GLU A 8 -14.35 20.52 -1.20
C GLU A 8 -13.80 19.22 -1.77
N ILE A 9 -12.59 18.85 -1.35
CA ILE A 9 -11.94 17.59 -1.74
C ILE A 9 -11.54 16.79 -0.50
N PRO A 10 -11.45 15.45 -0.62
CA PRO A 10 -10.90 14.63 0.46
C PRO A 10 -9.40 14.88 0.58
N SER A 11 -8.92 15.00 1.80
CA SER A 11 -7.48 15.05 2.07
C SER A 11 -7.02 13.95 3.02
N LYS A 12 -7.89 13.45 3.90
CA LYS A 12 -7.51 12.45 4.91
C LYS A 12 -7.73 11.00 4.46
N MET A 13 -7.02 10.06 5.08
CA MET A 13 -7.11 8.64 4.76
C MET A 13 -8.49 8.02 5.05
N ASP A 14 -9.22 8.54 6.04
CA ASP A 14 -10.59 8.11 6.35
C ASP A 14 -11.65 8.77 5.44
N GLU A 15 -11.24 9.77 4.66
CA GLU A 15 -12.08 10.43 3.67
C GLU A 15 -11.98 9.73 2.31
N LEU A 16 -10.79 9.21 1.98
CA LEU A 16 -10.51 8.48 0.74
C LEU A 16 -10.92 7.00 0.82
N THR A 17 -11.35 6.43 -0.31
CA THR A 17 -11.40 4.98 -0.48
C THR A 17 -10.00 4.41 -0.76
N LEU A 18 -9.81 3.09 -0.56
CA LEU A 18 -8.55 2.42 -0.94
C LEU A 18 -8.24 2.63 -2.42
N GLU A 19 -9.25 2.55 -3.30
CA GLU A 19 -9.08 2.79 -4.72
C GLU A 19 -8.57 4.20 -5.01
N GLN A 20 -9.15 5.22 -4.35
CA GLN A 20 -8.70 6.60 -4.49
C GLN A 20 -7.26 6.78 -3.98
N PHE A 21 -6.95 6.22 -2.81
CA PHE A 21 -5.60 6.28 -2.26
C PHE A 21 -4.57 5.63 -3.18
N GLN A 22 -4.86 4.43 -3.69
CA GLN A 22 -4.00 3.72 -4.64
C GLN A 22 -3.74 4.52 -5.92
N LYS A 23 -4.76 5.17 -6.48
CA LYS A 23 -4.60 6.01 -7.68
C LYS A 23 -3.74 7.24 -7.38
N ILE A 24 -3.94 7.88 -6.24
CA ILE A 24 -3.10 9.00 -5.78
C ILE A 24 -1.64 8.54 -5.59
N SER A 25 -1.41 7.39 -4.96
CA SER A 25 -0.07 6.81 -4.84
C SER A 25 0.56 6.50 -6.21
N ALA A 26 -0.22 5.98 -7.15
CA ALA A 26 0.25 5.69 -8.50
C ALA A 26 0.64 6.95 -9.28
N ILE A 27 -0.07 8.08 -9.08
CA ILE A 27 0.31 9.38 -9.65
C ILE A 27 1.66 9.82 -9.07
N HIS A 28 1.83 9.77 -7.75
CA HIS A 28 3.08 10.18 -7.10
C HIS A 28 4.30 9.32 -7.48
N ASN A 29 4.07 8.02 -7.71
CA ASN A 29 5.12 7.08 -8.11
C ASN A 29 5.38 7.07 -9.63
N ASN A 30 4.63 7.82 -10.43
CA ASN A 30 4.91 7.91 -11.86
C ASN A 30 6.20 8.72 -12.09
N GLU A 31 7.19 8.10 -12.74
CA GLU A 31 8.47 8.72 -13.05
C GLU A 31 8.40 9.69 -14.25
N GLU A 32 7.35 9.60 -15.07
CA GLU A 32 7.12 10.50 -16.21
C GLU A 32 6.65 11.90 -15.79
N TYR A 33 6.08 12.03 -14.59
CA TYR A 33 5.58 13.29 -14.06
C TYR A 33 6.64 13.97 -13.21
N ASP A 34 6.85 15.27 -13.43
CA ASP A 34 7.60 16.09 -12.48
C ASP A 34 6.78 16.38 -11.21
N THR A 35 7.41 16.99 -10.21
CA THR A 35 6.78 17.26 -8.92
C THR A 35 5.52 18.12 -9.04
N LEU A 36 5.52 19.12 -9.92
CA LEU A 36 4.38 20.02 -10.09
C LEU A 36 3.24 19.28 -10.80
N GLU A 37 3.56 18.57 -11.89
CA GLU A 37 2.63 17.76 -12.65
C GLU A 37 1.94 16.70 -11.78
N LYS A 38 2.66 16.08 -10.85
CA LYS A 38 2.08 15.13 -9.87
C LYS A 38 0.97 15.78 -9.04
N HIS A 39 1.18 16.99 -8.54
CA HIS A 39 0.17 17.70 -7.76
C HIS A 39 -1.03 18.09 -8.61
N CYS A 40 -0.81 18.57 -9.84
CA CYS A 40 -1.88 18.86 -10.79
C CYS A 40 -2.74 17.62 -11.07
N LYS A 41 -2.11 16.47 -11.38
CA LYS A 41 -2.82 15.22 -11.64
C LYS A 41 -3.60 14.70 -10.43
N VAL A 42 -3.09 14.89 -9.22
CA VAL A 42 -3.83 14.54 -7.99
C VAL A 42 -5.07 15.41 -7.84
N PHE A 43 -4.95 16.74 -8.02
CA PHE A 43 -6.07 17.65 -7.93
C PHE A 43 -7.13 17.41 -9.02
N GLU A 44 -6.70 17.17 -10.26
CA GLU A 44 -7.58 16.72 -11.36
C GLU A 44 -8.35 15.45 -10.99
N TYR A 45 -7.65 14.45 -10.46
CA TYR A 45 -8.27 13.20 -10.03
C TYR A 45 -9.31 13.41 -8.92
N LEU A 46 -9.08 14.38 -8.05
CA LEU A 46 -9.99 14.76 -6.97
C LEU A 46 -11.10 15.73 -7.40
N GLY A 47 -11.13 16.11 -8.68
CA GLY A 47 -12.21 16.88 -9.29
C GLY A 47 -11.97 18.39 -9.41
N ILE A 48 -10.73 18.86 -9.24
CA ILE A 48 -10.33 20.24 -9.52
C ILE A 48 -9.90 20.33 -10.99
N THR A 49 -10.46 21.25 -11.76
CA THR A 49 -10.13 21.40 -13.18
C THR A 49 -8.87 22.23 -13.37
N GLU A 50 -8.22 22.12 -14.53
CA GLU A 50 -7.07 22.94 -14.90
C GLU A 50 -7.39 24.46 -14.80
N GLU A 51 -8.58 24.87 -15.26
CA GLU A 51 -9.06 26.25 -15.12
C GLU A 51 -9.18 26.72 -13.66
N GLU A 52 -9.49 25.82 -12.72
CA GLU A 52 -9.56 26.17 -11.29
C GLU A 52 -8.18 26.25 -10.65
N MET A 53 -7.19 25.57 -11.24
CA MET A 53 -5.78 25.62 -10.86
C MET A 53 -5.00 26.76 -11.53
N ASP A 54 -5.61 27.47 -12.50
CA ASP A 54 -5.03 28.65 -13.16
C ASP A 54 -5.04 29.86 -12.20
N VAL A 55 -4.21 29.74 -11.17
CA VAL A 55 -4.02 30.74 -10.11
C VAL A 55 -2.55 31.12 -10.03
N ASP A 56 -2.27 32.17 -9.25
CA ASP A 56 -0.89 32.53 -8.93
C ASP A 56 -0.12 31.35 -8.32
N PHE A 57 1.15 31.19 -8.72
CA PHE A 57 1.96 30.05 -8.32
C PHE A 57 2.16 29.96 -6.80
N ASP A 58 2.26 31.08 -6.08
CA ASP A 58 2.38 31.07 -4.62
C ASP A 58 1.10 30.55 -3.96
N LEU A 59 -0.07 30.90 -4.52
CA LEU A 59 -1.36 30.36 -4.06
C LEU A 59 -1.47 28.86 -4.34
N PHE A 60 -1.01 28.40 -5.50
CA PHE A 60 -0.95 26.97 -5.81
C PHE A 60 -0.09 26.21 -4.78
N LEU A 61 1.11 26.69 -4.49
CA LEU A 61 2.00 26.07 -3.49
C LEU A 61 1.40 26.07 -2.08
N ALA A 62 0.68 27.14 -1.70
CA ALA A 62 -0.04 27.17 -0.43
C ALA A 62 -1.14 26.09 -0.36
N ASN A 63 -1.90 25.90 -1.43
CA ASN A 63 -2.92 24.85 -1.52
C ASN A 63 -2.30 23.44 -1.48
N VAL A 64 -1.17 23.21 -2.15
CA VAL A 64 -0.41 21.94 -2.07
C VAL A 64 0.05 21.67 -0.64
N LYS A 65 0.59 22.70 0.03
CA LYS A 65 1.02 22.57 1.42
C LYS A 65 -0.15 22.21 2.32
N GLU A 66 -1.29 22.89 2.16
CA GLU A 66 -2.50 22.61 2.93
C GLU A 66 -3.04 21.19 2.68
N PHE A 67 -3.05 20.74 1.41
CA PHE A 67 -3.43 19.38 1.05
C PHE A 67 -2.57 18.32 1.76
N ASN A 68 -1.26 18.55 1.81
CA ASN A 68 -0.30 17.64 2.41
C ASN A 68 -0.25 17.73 3.94
N ASN A 69 -0.83 18.77 4.53
CA ASN A 69 -0.83 19.01 5.97
C ASN A 69 -1.86 18.12 6.67
N ASN A 70 -1.67 16.81 6.58
CA ASN A 70 -2.52 15.80 7.19
C ASN A 70 -1.94 15.30 8.52
N ASN A 71 -2.72 15.43 9.58
CA ASN A 71 -2.52 14.65 10.80
C ASN A 71 -3.12 13.27 10.58
N TYR A 72 -2.30 12.31 10.15
CA TYR A 72 -2.67 10.89 10.23
C TYR A 72 -2.58 10.44 11.68
N ASP A 73 -3.73 10.15 12.29
CA ASP A 73 -3.77 9.48 13.58
C ASP A 73 -3.61 7.98 13.36
N LYS A 74 -2.60 7.39 14.01
CA LYS A 74 -2.38 5.94 13.96
C LYS A 74 -3.58 5.23 14.57
N LYS A 75 -4.27 4.42 13.75
CA LYS A 75 -5.40 3.59 14.18
C LYS A 75 -4.94 2.16 14.45
N ASP A 76 -5.64 1.49 15.37
CA ASP A 76 -5.51 0.06 15.59
C ASP A 76 -6.09 -0.74 14.41
N PRO A 77 -5.53 -1.93 14.10
CA PRO A 77 -6.07 -2.78 13.03
C PRO A 77 -7.48 -3.28 13.35
N ILE A 78 -8.42 -3.08 12.44
CA ILE A 78 -9.76 -3.68 12.55
C ILE A 78 -9.67 -5.19 12.31
N LYS A 79 -10.15 -6.00 13.25
CA LYS A 79 -10.03 -7.47 13.13
C LYS A 79 -11.18 -8.11 12.39
N GLU A 80 -12.29 -7.39 12.23
CA GLU A 80 -13.54 -7.92 11.69
C GLU A 80 -14.28 -6.81 10.93
N ILE A 81 -14.86 -7.17 9.79
CA ILE A 81 -15.70 -6.29 8.99
C ILE A 81 -16.83 -7.10 8.33
N GLU A 82 -18.02 -6.51 8.26
CA GLU A 82 -19.15 -7.05 7.50
C GLU A 82 -19.29 -6.33 6.17
N ILE A 83 -19.36 -7.10 5.08
CA ILE A 83 -19.56 -6.59 3.72
C ILE A 83 -20.57 -7.51 3.03
N ASP A 84 -21.64 -6.93 2.49
CA ASP A 84 -22.70 -7.66 1.76
C ASP A 84 -23.26 -8.88 2.53
N GLY A 85 -23.38 -8.77 3.86
CA GLY A 85 -23.90 -9.83 4.73
C GLY A 85 -22.90 -10.94 5.07
N TYR A 86 -21.64 -10.81 4.66
CA TYR A 86 -20.57 -11.74 5.01
C TYR A 86 -19.60 -11.13 6.02
N THR A 87 -19.20 -11.92 7.00
CA THR A 87 -18.20 -11.54 8.01
C THR A 87 -16.80 -11.93 7.56
N TYR A 88 -15.91 -10.95 7.50
CA TYR A 88 -14.50 -11.10 7.18
C TYR A 88 -13.64 -10.84 8.41
N LYS A 89 -12.73 -11.77 8.74
CA LYS A 89 -11.79 -11.64 9.86
C LYS A 89 -10.36 -11.55 9.38
N ALA A 90 -9.54 -10.74 10.04
CA ALA A 90 -8.12 -10.64 9.74
C ALA A 90 -7.28 -10.79 11.01
N GLU A 91 -6.14 -11.45 10.84
CA GLU A 91 -5.09 -11.57 11.85
C GLU A 91 -3.83 -10.87 11.36
N MET A 92 -3.06 -10.27 12.28
CA MET A 92 -1.75 -9.67 11.97
C MET A 92 -0.68 -10.77 11.86
N LYS A 93 -0.91 -11.68 10.92
CA LYS A 93 -0.10 -12.88 10.68
C LYS A 93 -0.07 -13.20 9.19
N LEU A 94 1.08 -13.67 8.73
CA LEU A 94 1.24 -14.25 7.39
C LEU A 94 1.69 -15.70 7.53
N SER A 95 1.02 -16.61 6.81
CA SER A 95 1.58 -17.94 6.54
C SER A 95 2.60 -17.88 5.40
N VAL A 96 3.40 -18.93 5.21
CA VAL A 96 4.30 -19.04 4.04
C VAL A 96 3.53 -18.91 2.72
N LYS A 97 2.31 -19.45 2.67
CA LYS A 97 1.45 -19.33 1.48
C LYS A 97 1.04 -17.87 1.24
N ASP A 98 0.68 -17.14 2.29
CA ASP A 98 0.33 -15.72 2.19
C ASP A 98 1.54 -14.90 1.73
N SER A 99 2.71 -15.08 2.36
CA SER A 99 3.94 -14.36 1.99
C SER A 99 4.31 -14.55 0.52
N ARG A 100 4.22 -15.79 -0.01
CA ARG A 100 4.46 -16.06 -1.44
C ARG A 100 3.51 -15.33 -2.37
N ILE A 101 2.26 -15.11 -1.96
CA ILE A 101 1.27 -14.38 -2.75
C ILE A 101 1.54 -12.88 -2.66
N VAL A 102 1.82 -12.37 -1.45
CA VAL A 102 2.18 -10.97 -1.24
C VAL A 102 3.40 -10.57 -2.07
N GLU A 103 4.47 -11.37 -2.09
CA GLU A 103 5.64 -11.07 -2.93
C GLU A 103 5.27 -10.93 -4.41
N LYS A 104 4.37 -11.78 -4.91
CA LYS A 104 3.88 -11.68 -6.30
C LYS A 104 3.04 -10.43 -6.53
N ILE A 105 2.22 -10.05 -5.55
CA ILE A 105 1.41 -8.83 -5.60
C ILE A 105 2.30 -7.59 -5.69
N VAL A 106 3.36 -7.53 -4.87
CA VAL A 106 4.28 -6.38 -4.77
C VAL A 106 5.24 -6.30 -5.96
N LYS A 107 5.73 -7.44 -6.47
CA LYS A 107 6.63 -7.49 -7.63
C LYS A 107 5.94 -7.19 -8.96
N LYS A 108 4.63 -7.43 -9.03
CA LYS A 108 3.84 -7.04 -10.20
C LYS A 108 3.77 -5.52 -10.19
N ASP A 109 4.06 -4.87 -11.32
CA ASP A 109 3.75 -3.45 -11.52
C ASP A 109 2.22 -3.28 -11.47
N ASN A 110 1.72 -3.19 -10.23
CA ASN A 110 0.32 -3.30 -9.90
C ASN A 110 -0.09 -2.10 -9.06
N LYS A 111 -0.82 -1.20 -9.70
CA LYS A 111 -1.36 0.00 -9.07
C LYS A 111 -2.42 -0.30 -8.01
N GLU A 112 -2.91 -1.55 -7.92
CA GLU A 112 -3.99 -1.97 -7.00
C GLU A 112 -3.52 -2.89 -5.86
N TYR A 113 -2.20 -2.94 -5.59
CA TYR A 113 -1.60 -3.91 -4.68
C TYR A 113 -2.15 -3.89 -3.25
N ILE A 114 -2.62 -2.74 -2.73
CA ILE A 114 -3.13 -2.63 -1.35
C ILE A 114 -4.44 -3.39 -1.20
N SER A 115 -5.34 -3.29 -2.19
CA SER A 115 -6.61 -4.00 -2.22
C SER A 115 -6.41 -5.51 -2.32
N ASP A 116 -5.40 -5.94 -3.08
CA ASP A 116 -4.99 -7.35 -3.17
C ASP A 116 -4.43 -7.88 -1.83
N ILE A 117 -3.62 -7.08 -1.14
CA ILE A 117 -3.11 -7.41 0.21
C ILE A 117 -4.30 -7.54 1.18
N MET A 118 -5.22 -6.59 1.19
CA MET A 118 -6.41 -6.64 2.06
C MET A 118 -7.30 -7.85 1.75
N ALA A 119 -7.47 -8.17 0.46
CA ALA A 119 -8.19 -9.35 0.02
C ALA A 119 -7.53 -10.65 0.51
N LEU A 120 -6.20 -10.68 0.56
CA LEU A 120 -5.47 -11.81 1.11
C LEU A 120 -5.59 -11.89 2.64
N MET A 121 -5.43 -10.77 3.35
CA MET A 121 -5.34 -10.72 4.81
C MET A 121 -6.65 -11.07 5.51
N PHE A 122 -7.75 -10.51 5.02
CA PHE A 122 -9.07 -10.83 5.55
C PHE A 122 -9.46 -12.24 5.10
N LYS A 123 -10.29 -12.97 5.83
CA LYS A 123 -10.81 -14.29 5.46
C LYS A 123 -12.27 -14.32 5.85
N ARG A 124 -13.15 -14.73 4.94
CA ARG A 124 -14.56 -14.94 5.28
C ARG A 124 -14.69 -16.11 6.24
N THR A 125 -15.56 -15.96 7.24
CA THR A 125 -15.72 -16.97 8.29
C THR A 125 -16.45 -18.23 7.83
N ASP A 126 -17.19 -18.17 6.73
CA ASP A 126 -18.02 -19.25 6.19
C ASP A 126 -17.33 -20.09 5.10
N LEU A 127 -16.13 -19.70 4.66
CA LEU A 127 -15.41 -20.39 3.58
C LEU A 127 -14.26 -21.23 4.11
N SER A 128 -13.88 -22.23 3.32
CA SER A 128 -12.69 -23.04 3.56
C SER A 128 -11.41 -22.31 3.13
N ASN A 129 -10.28 -22.81 3.62
CA ASN A 129 -8.96 -22.33 3.20
C ASN A 129 -8.78 -22.41 1.67
N THR A 130 -9.28 -23.45 0.99
CA THR A 130 -9.10 -23.60 -0.46
C THR A 130 -9.76 -22.45 -1.21
N GLU A 131 -10.99 -22.12 -0.85
CA GLU A 131 -11.79 -21.06 -1.49
C GLU A 131 -11.16 -19.67 -1.31
N HIS A 132 -10.53 -19.43 -0.16
CA HIS A 132 -9.84 -18.15 0.09
C HIS A 132 -8.65 -17.86 -0.83
N TYR A 133 -8.06 -18.87 -1.44
CA TYR A 133 -6.92 -18.71 -2.35
C TYR A 133 -7.29 -18.90 -3.81
N ASP A 134 -8.58 -19.10 -4.11
CA ASP A 134 -9.05 -19.09 -5.49
C ASP A 134 -8.80 -17.70 -6.13
N PRO A 135 -8.18 -17.63 -7.32
CA PRO A 135 -7.87 -16.35 -7.96
C PRO A 135 -9.11 -15.49 -8.24
N ALA A 136 -10.25 -16.08 -8.59
CA ALA A 136 -11.47 -15.33 -8.85
C ALA A 136 -12.06 -14.79 -7.54
N HIS A 137 -12.00 -15.58 -6.46
CA HIS A 137 -12.40 -15.13 -5.13
C HIS A 137 -11.54 -13.94 -4.64
N LEU A 138 -10.21 -14.05 -4.75
CA LEU A 138 -9.30 -12.97 -4.37
C LEU A 138 -9.55 -11.70 -5.18
N LYS A 139 -9.74 -11.82 -6.50
CA LYS A 139 -10.03 -10.67 -7.37
C LYS A 139 -11.37 -10.00 -7.04
N HIS A 140 -12.42 -10.78 -6.83
CA HIS A 140 -13.72 -10.26 -6.42
C HIS A 140 -13.60 -9.50 -5.10
N LYS A 141 -12.89 -10.09 -4.15
CA LYS A 141 -12.69 -9.50 -2.84
C LYS A 141 -11.83 -8.22 -2.90
N ALA A 142 -10.77 -8.18 -3.69
CA ALA A 142 -9.98 -6.96 -3.89
C ALA A 142 -10.87 -5.80 -4.35
N LYS A 143 -11.80 -6.05 -5.28
CA LYS A 143 -12.79 -5.06 -5.73
C LYS A 143 -13.80 -4.63 -4.65
N LEU A 144 -14.14 -5.51 -3.70
CA LEU A 144 -14.96 -5.13 -2.55
C LEU A 144 -14.17 -4.24 -1.59
N PHE A 145 -12.94 -4.66 -1.26
CA PHE A 145 -12.08 -3.95 -0.33
C PHE A 145 -11.60 -2.60 -0.87
N SER A 146 -11.46 -2.45 -2.19
CA SER A 146 -11.08 -1.18 -2.83
C SER A 146 -12.06 -0.03 -2.52
N LYS A 147 -13.30 -0.36 -2.18
CA LYS A 147 -14.36 0.61 -1.83
C LYS A 147 -14.36 1.02 -0.36
N LEU A 148 -13.63 0.31 0.50
CA LEU A 148 -13.52 0.66 1.92
C LEU A 148 -12.66 1.93 2.09
N LYS A 149 -12.71 2.52 3.28
CA LYS A 149 -11.89 3.69 3.64
C LYS A 149 -10.41 3.31 3.74
N ALA A 150 -9.53 4.16 3.22
CA ALA A 150 -8.11 3.84 3.05
C ALA A 150 -7.38 3.65 4.40
N ASP A 151 -7.81 4.36 5.44
CA ASP A 151 -7.27 4.27 6.80
C ASP A 151 -7.28 2.83 7.37
N ILE A 152 -8.31 2.04 7.04
CA ILE A 152 -8.43 0.63 7.44
C ILE A 152 -7.24 -0.21 6.96
N SER A 153 -6.67 0.15 5.81
CA SER A 153 -5.59 -0.63 5.19
C SER A 153 -4.20 -0.35 5.78
N ILE A 154 -4.01 0.82 6.41
CA ILE A 154 -2.69 1.31 6.81
C ILE A 154 -2.00 0.35 7.79
N PRO A 155 -2.65 -0.13 8.89
CA PRO A 155 -2.01 -1.07 9.81
C PRO A 155 -1.55 -2.36 9.13
N TYR A 156 -2.38 -2.90 8.22
CA TYR A 156 -2.08 -4.13 7.48
C TYR A 156 -0.95 -3.93 6.48
N LEU A 157 -0.95 -2.81 5.76
CA LEU A 157 0.12 -2.47 4.82
C LEU A 157 1.45 -2.29 5.57
N THR A 158 1.47 -1.54 6.68
CA THR A 158 2.68 -1.39 7.51
C THR A 158 3.20 -2.73 8.00
N PHE A 159 2.31 -3.61 8.49
CA PHE A 159 2.70 -4.94 8.95
C PHE A 159 3.29 -5.80 7.83
N VAL A 160 2.63 -5.83 6.67
CA VAL A 160 3.08 -6.61 5.52
C VAL A 160 4.42 -6.10 5.01
N THR A 161 4.57 -4.78 4.81
CA THR A 161 5.84 -4.17 4.37
C THR A 161 6.95 -4.49 5.36
N TYR A 162 6.73 -4.31 6.66
CA TYR A 162 7.73 -4.67 7.68
C TYR A 162 8.16 -6.14 7.61
N LYS A 163 7.22 -7.06 7.39
CA LYS A 163 7.53 -8.49 7.27
C LYS A 163 8.32 -8.82 6.00
N ILE A 164 8.03 -8.18 4.88
CA ILE A 164 8.75 -8.39 3.61
C ILE A 164 10.13 -7.75 3.66
N THR A 165 10.23 -6.48 4.08
CA THR A 165 11.49 -5.74 4.11
C THR A 165 12.49 -6.39 5.05
N ASN A 166 12.08 -6.78 6.26
CA ASN A 166 12.98 -7.50 7.17
C ASN A 166 13.41 -8.86 6.61
N HIS A 167 12.57 -9.52 5.80
CA HIS A 167 12.99 -10.74 5.13
C HIS A 167 14.04 -10.44 4.06
N ALA A 168 13.82 -9.43 3.22
CA ALA A 168 14.74 -9.02 2.17
C ALA A 168 16.10 -8.56 2.74
N GLU A 169 16.10 -7.75 3.81
CA GLU A 169 17.31 -7.32 4.50
C GLU A 169 18.04 -8.53 5.12
N SER A 170 17.31 -9.47 5.74
CA SER A 170 17.92 -10.69 6.30
C SER A 170 18.51 -11.63 5.24
N GLN A 171 18.02 -11.59 4.00
CA GLN A 171 18.59 -12.35 2.88
C GLN A 171 19.82 -11.64 2.34
N ALA A 172 19.76 -10.32 2.15
CA ALA A 172 20.91 -9.52 1.70
C ALA A 172 22.09 -9.62 2.67
N THR A 173 21.84 -9.62 3.99
CA THR A 173 22.89 -9.84 5.00
C THR A 173 23.46 -11.26 4.94
N LYS A 174 22.63 -12.29 4.67
CA LYS A 174 23.09 -13.68 4.55
C LYS A 174 23.87 -13.95 3.26
N GLU A 175 23.50 -13.33 2.16
CA GLU A 175 24.22 -13.41 0.88
C GLU A 175 25.61 -12.75 1.00
N LEU A 176 25.69 -11.59 1.68
CA LEU A 176 26.97 -10.96 2.03
C LEU A 176 27.82 -11.84 2.97
N GLU A 177 27.22 -12.48 3.98
CA GLU A 177 27.93 -13.38 4.90
C GLU A 177 28.40 -14.68 4.21
N SER A 178 27.63 -15.24 3.27
CA SER A 178 28.05 -16.40 2.49
C SER A 178 29.19 -16.06 1.52
N ASP A 179 29.11 -14.91 0.84
CA ASP A 179 30.16 -14.44 -0.07
C ASP A 179 31.47 -14.12 0.67
N ILE A 180 31.38 -13.61 1.91
CA ILE A 180 32.54 -13.41 2.79
C ILE A 180 33.11 -14.75 3.27
N SER A 181 32.26 -15.74 3.58
CA SER A 181 32.70 -17.07 4.03
C SER A 181 33.36 -17.92 2.93
N GLU A 182 32.96 -17.73 1.67
CA GLU A 182 33.57 -18.41 0.51
C GLU A 182 34.87 -17.74 0.01
N SER A 183 35.11 -16.49 0.41
CA SER A 183 36.28 -15.70 -0.01
C SER A 183 37.42 -15.67 1.02
N VAL A 184 37.28 -16.33 2.17
CA VAL A 184 38.39 -16.60 3.10
C VAL A 184 39.00 -17.96 2.75
N PRO A 185 40.19 -18.03 2.14
CA PRO A 185 40.92 -19.28 2.03
C PRO A 185 41.20 -19.76 3.45
N GLY A 186 40.76 -20.98 3.77
CA GLY A 186 41.06 -21.60 5.06
C GLY A 186 42.56 -21.54 5.32
N ASP A 187 42.93 -21.06 6.51
CA ASP A 187 44.25 -21.25 7.08
C ASP A 187 44.53 -22.76 7.07
N GLN A 188 45.23 -23.23 6.03
CA GLN A 188 45.88 -24.52 6.07
C GLN A 188 46.98 -24.40 7.11
N GLU A 189 46.70 -25.02 8.27
CA GLU A 189 47.66 -25.36 9.30
C GLU A 189 48.97 -25.83 8.65
N ALA A 190 50.00 -25.00 8.76
CA ALA A 190 51.37 -25.44 8.59
C ALA A 190 51.77 -26.17 9.88
N GLU A 191 51.37 -27.45 9.98
CA GLU A 191 52.01 -28.38 10.91
C GLU A 191 53.34 -28.86 10.32
N GLN A 192 54.42 -28.47 11.01
CA GLN A 192 55.78 -29.03 11.09
C GLN A 192 56.78 -28.69 9.96
#